data_AF-A0A6P3YS86-F1
#
_entry.id   AF-A0A6P3YS86-F1
#
_cell.length_a   1.000
_cell.length_b   1.000
_cell.length_c   1.000
_cell.angle_alpha   90.00
_cell.angle_beta   90.00
_cell.angle_gamma   90.00
#
_symmetry.space_group_name_H-M   'P 1'
#
loop_
_entity.id
_entity.type
_entity.pdbx_description
1 polymer ?
#
loop_
_entity_poly.entity_id
_entity_poly.type
_entity_poly.pdbx_seq_one_letter_code
_entity_poly.pdbx_strand_id
1 'polypeptide(L)'
;MAVFNKEEDIATYTIRAVDDPRTLNKILYIKPPANIYSCNDLMSLWVKKIGNTLERVYVSEEQLLKNIEEAPILDSLVLSVGYSIFVKGDHSNFEIEPSFGVEASELYPDVKYTTVDEYLNQFV
;
A
#
# COMPACT_ATOMS: atom_id res chain seq x y z
N MET A 1 6.22 -4.48 -3.69
CA MET A 1 5.99 -3.90 -2.34
C MET A 1 4.59 -3.31 -2.35
N ALA A 2 3.87 -3.41 -1.24
CA ALA A 2 2.60 -2.73 -1.04
C ALA A 2 2.83 -1.39 -0.33
N VAL A 3 1.85 -0.50 -0.45
CA VAL A 3 1.87 0.83 0.15
C VAL A 3 0.59 0.98 0.96
N PHE A 4 0.72 1.31 2.23
CA PHE A 4 -0.39 1.37 3.17
C PHE A 4 -0.50 2.79 3.74
N ASN A 5 -1.63 3.45 3.56
CA ASN A 5 -1.83 4.80 4.07
C ASN A 5 -3.12 4.84 4.87
N LYS A 6 -3.10 5.55 6.00
CA LYS A 6 -4.29 5.82 6.79
C LYS A 6 -5.24 6.72 6.00
N GLU A 7 -6.53 6.49 6.12
CA GLU A 7 -7.56 7.15 5.32
C GLU A 7 -7.55 8.68 5.51
N GLU A 8 -7.32 9.18 6.73
CA GLU A 8 -7.24 10.62 6.98
C GLU A 8 -5.98 11.27 6.38
N ASP A 9 -4.88 10.53 6.26
CA ASP A 9 -3.66 11.02 5.60
C ASP A 9 -3.88 11.10 4.08
N ILE A 10 -4.58 10.11 3.49
CA ILE A 10 -4.99 10.14 2.08
C ILE A 10 -5.86 11.39 1.82
N ALA A 11 -6.83 11.65 2.69
CA ALA A 11 -7.68 12.83 2.57
C ALA A 11 -6.88 14.13 2.68
N THR A 12 -5.94 14.20 3.64
CA THR A 12 -5.06 15.36 3.83
C THR A 12 -4.23 15.66 2.58
N TYR A 13 -3.55 14.66 2.02
CA TYR A 13 -2.77 14.84 0.79
C TYR A 13 -3.66 15.21 -0.42
N THR A 14 -4.85 14.62 -0.50
CA THR A 14 -5.80 14.91 -1.58
C THR A 14 -6.23 16.38 -1.54
N ILE A 15 -6.60 16.91 -0.37
CA ILE A 15 -7.00 18.32 -0.21
C ILE A 15 -5.82 19.27 -0.47
N ARG A 16 -4.62 18.92 0.00
CA ARG A 16 -3.39 19.69 -0.27
C ARG A 16 -3.10 19.86 -1.76
N ALA A 17 -3.51 18.88 -2.57
CA ALA A 17 -3.26 18.86 -4.01
C ALA A 17 -4.31 19.59 -4.86
N VAL A 18 -5.47 19.97 -4.31
CA VAL A 18 -6.58 20.53 -5.11
C VAL A 18 -6.19 21.82 -5.84
N ASP A 19 -5.56 22.75 -5.13
CA ASP A 19 -5.22 24.09 -5.64
C ASP A 19 -3.70 24.27 -5.88
N ASP A 20 -2.93 23.20 -5.78
CA ASP A 20 -1.48 23.25 -6.01
C ASP A 20 -1.17 23.20 -7.51
N PRO A 21 -0.58 24.24 -8.12
CA PRO A 21 -0.27 24.22 -9.55
C PRO A 21 0.71 23.10 -9.95
N ARG A 22 1.47 22.53 -9.00
CA ARG A 22 2.39 21.40 -9.24
C ARG A 22 1.66 20.08 -9.53
N THR A 23 0.39 19.95 -9.14
CA THR A 23 -0.42 18.74 -9.33
C THR A 23 -1.40 18.86 -10.52
N LEU A 24 -1.49 20.04 -11.14
CA LEU A 24 -2.36 20.28 -12.29
C LEU A 24 -2.02 19.32 -13.45
N ASN A 25 -3.01 18.55 -13.90
CA ASN A 25 -2.87 17.52 -14.95
C ASN A 25 -1.78 16.46 -14.63
N LYS A 26 -1.61 16.12 -13.35
CA LYS A 26 -0.69 15.08 -12.88
C LYS A 26 -1.45 13.96 -12.16
N ILE A 27 -0.81 12.79 -12.09
CA ILE A 27 -1.16 11.73 -11.16
C ILE A 27 -0.42 12.01 -9.85
N LEU A 28 -1.16 12.16 -8.75
CA LEU A 28 -0.61 12.24 -7.41
C LEU A 28 -0.48 10.83 -6.82
N TYR A 29 0.75 10.37 -6.61
CA TYR A 29 1.04 9.13 -5.92
C TYR A 29 1.22 9.40 -4.43
N ILE A 30 0.63 8.59 -3.56
CA ILE A 30 0.80 8.68 -2.10
C ILE A 30 1.61 7.47 -1.66
N LYS A 31 2.94 7.61 -1.66
CA LYS A 31 3.89 6.53 -1.39
C LYS A 31 4.92 6.96 -0.33
N PRO A 32 4.48 7.36 0.87
CA PRO A 32 5.40 7.79 1.91
C PRO A 32 6.39 6.67 2.27
N PRO A 33 7.71 6.95 2.39
CA PRO A 33 8.74 5.91 2.53
C PRO A 33 8.54 4.94 3.70
N ALA A 34 8.05 5.42 4.85
CA ALA A 34 7.84 4.59 6.03
C ALA A 34 6.60 3.68 5.96
N ASN A 35 5.86 3.72 4.84
CA ASN A 35 4.63 2.95 4.62
C ASN A 35 4.73 1.95 3.47
N ILE A 36 5.94 1.75 2.93
CA ILE A 36 6.21 0.79 1.86
C ILE A 36 6.72 -0.51 2.48
N TYR A 37 5.96 -1.59 2.32
CA TYR A 37 6.27 -2.89 2.93
C TYR A 37 6.15 -4.04 1.93
N SER A 38 6.99 -5.05 2.07
CA SER A 38 6.65 -6.38 1.57
C SER A 38 5.70 -7.07 2.55
N CYS A 39 4.95 -8.08 2.10
CA CYS A 39 4.17 -8.91 3.02
C CYS A 39 5.04 -9.50 4.14
N ASN A 40 6.27 -9.92 3.82
CA ASN A 40 7.19 -10.48 4.81
C ASN A 40 7.62 -9.45 5.87
N ASP A 41 7.88 -8.21 5.47
CA ASP A 41 8.25 -7.13 6.39
C ASP A 41 7.08 -6.74 7.28
N LEU A 42 5.88 -6.61 6.70
CA LEU A 42 4.65 -6.34 7.46
C LEU A 42 4.37 -7.44 8.47
N MET A 43 4.51 -8.71 8.07
CA MET A 43 4.32 -9.83 8.98
C MET A 43 5.36 -9.90 10.08
N SER A 44 6.62 -9.58 9.76
CA SER A 44 7.70 -9.56 10.76
C SER A 44 7.50 -8.43 11.76
N LEU A 45 7.03 -7.27 11.31
CA LEU A 45 6.61 -6.16 12.17
C LEU A 45 5.46 -6.57 13.10
N TRP A 46 4.43 -7.23 12.56
CA TRP A 46 3.28 -7.66 13.34
C TRP A 46 3.64 -8.72 14.40
N VAL A 47 4.39 -9.76 14.02
CA VAL A 47 4.93 -10.79 14.94
C VAL A 47 5.71 -10.17 16.09
N LYS A 48 6.55 -9.17 15.80
CA LYS A 48 7.30 -8.44 16.83
C LYS A 48 6.37 -7.70 17.79
N LYS A 49 5.31 -7.04 17.29
CA LYS A 49 4.38 -6.27 18.12
C LYS A 49 3.54 -7.14 19.05
N ILE A 50 3.03 -8.27 18.56
CA ILE A 50 2.21 -9.19 19.37
C ILE A 50 3.05 -10.09 20.30
N GLY A 51 4.39 -10.08 20.15
CA GLY A 51 5.28 -10.93 20.95
C GLY A 51 5.06 -12.43 20.74
N ASN A 52 4.52 -12.84 19.59
CA ASN A 52 4.12 -14.21 19.31
C ASN A 52 4.42 -14.60 17.85
N THR A 53 4.58 -15.89 17.59
CA THR A 53 4.82 -16.44 16.26
C THR A 53 3.51 -16.70 15.52
N LEU A 54 3.53 -16.56 14.20
CA LEU A 54 2.43 -16.93 13.33
C LEU A 54 2.88 -18.03 12.37
N GLU A 55 2.03 -19.02 12.17
CA GLU A 55 2.24 -20.02 11.12
C GLU A 55 2.18 -19.34 9.75
N ARG A 56 3.16 -19.64 8.89
CA ARG A 56 3.25 -19.07 7.54
C ARG A 56 2.85 -20.12 6.52
N VAL A 57 1.79 -19.83 5.78
CA VAL A 57 1.39 -20.59 4.60
C VAL A 57 1.79 -19.80 3.36
N TYR A 58 2.60 -20.41 2.51
CA TYR A 58 3.01 -19.84 1.23
C TYR A 58 2.12 -20.41 0.13
N VAL A 59 1.49 -19.52 -0.64
CA VAL A 59 0.65 -19.88 -1.79
C VAL A 59 1.40 -19.50 -3.06
N SER A 60 1.52 -20.43 -4.01
CA SER A 60 2.15 -20.15 -5.30
C SER A 60 1.26 -19.24 -6.14
N GLU A 61 1.87 -18.51 -7.08
CA GLU A 61 1.12 -17.68 -8.04
C GLU A 61 0.10 -18.51 -8.83
N GLU A 62 0.48 -19.69 -9.31
CA GLU A 62 -0.43 -20.61 -10.04
C GLU A 62 -1.64 -21.02 -9.19
N GLN A 63 -1.42 -21.38 -7.91
CA GLN A 63 -2.51 -21.74 -7.02
C GLN A 63 -3.42 -20.55 -6.72
N LEU A 64 -2.85 -19.34 -6.57
CA LEU A 64 -3.64 -18.13 -6.34
C LEU A 64 -4.50 -17.79 -7.57
N LEU A 65 -3.97 -17.92 -8.78
CA LEU A 65 -4.71 -17.70 -10.02
C LEU A 65 -5.88 -18.70 -10.15
N LYS A 66 -5.63 -19.97 -9.84
CA LYS A 66 -6.70 -20.97 -9.78
C LYS A 66 -7.77 -20.61 -8.74
N ASN A 67 -7.36 -20.17 -7.55
CA ASN A 67 -8.30 -19.74 -6.51
C ASN A 67 -9.16 -18.54 -6.98
N ILE A 68 -8.58 -17.60 -7.75
CA ILE A 68 -9.32 -16.46 -8.33
C ILE A 68 -10.38 -16.94 -9.32
N GLU A 69 -10.05 -17.90 -10.18
CA GLU A 69 -10.96 -18.45 -11.19
C GLU A 69 -12.13 -19.23 -10.58
N GLU A 70 -11.89 -19.97 -9.48
CA GLU A 70 -12.88 -20.83 -8.84
C GLU A 70 -13.73 -20.12 -7.77
N ALA A 71 -13.32 -18.92 -7.33
CA ALA A 71 -13.97 -18.20 -6.24
C ALA A 71 -15.30 -17.51 -6.65
N PRO A 72 -16.24 -17.32 -5.70
CA PRO A 72 -17.38 -16.43 -5.89
C PRO A 72 -16.96 -15.02 -6.28
N ILE A 73 -17.83 -14.27 -6.97
CA ILE A 73 -17.46 -13.01 -7.63
C ILE A 73 -16.79 -11.97 -6.71
N LEU A 74 -17.24 -11.85 -5.45
CA LEU A 74 -16.67 -10.88 -4.51
C LEU A 74 -15.30 -11.34 -4.00
N ASP A 75 -15.14 -12.64 -3.75
CA ASP A 75 -13.89 -13.23 -3.30
C ASP A 75 -12.84 -13.20 -4.42
N SER A 76 -13.26 -13.52 -5.66
CA SER A 76 -12.42 -13.43 -6.86
C SER A 76 -11.91 -12.00 -7.08
N LEU A 77 -12.76 -10.99 -6.87
CA LEU A 77 -12.35 -9.58 -6.93
C LEU A 77 -11.29 -9.24 -5.87
N VAL A 78 -11.52 -9.61 -4.62
CA VAL A 78 -10.56 -9.35 -3.52
C VAL A 78 -9.22 -10.06 -3.78
N LEU A 79 -9.26 -11.32 -4.18
CA LEU A 79 -8.06 -12.09 -4.52
C LEU A 79 -7.32 -11.50 -5.73
N SER A 80 -8.04 -11.01 -6.74
CA SER A 80 -7.45 -10.36 -7.92
C SER A 80 -6.73 -9.06 -7.57
N VAL A 81 -7.33 -8.24 -6.70
CA VAL A 81 -6.67 -7.02 -6.17
C VAL A 81 -5.44 -7.41 -5.35
N GLY A 82 -5.57 -8.40 -4.46
CA GLY A 82 -4.43 -8.91 -3.69
C GLY A 82 -3.29 -9.44 -4.57
N TYR A 83 -3.61 -10.13 -5.66
CA TYR A 83 -2.63 -10.62 -6.64
C TYR A 83 -1.86 -9.49 -7.32
N SER A 84 -2.57 -8.46 -7.81
CA SER A 84 -1.97 -7.26 -8.40
C SER A 84 -1.01 -6.57 -7.41
N ILE A 85 -1.44 -6.38 -6.16
CA ILE A 85 -0.66 -5.67 -5.14
C ILE A 85 0.53 -6.49 -4.64
N PHE A 86 0.30 -7.74 -4.21
CA PHE A 86 1.27 -8.52 -3.44
C PHE A 86 2.12 -9.47 -4.28
N VAL A 87 1.67 -9.87 -5.47
CA VAL A 87 2.43 -10.76 -6.37
C VAL A 87 3.04 -9.97 -7.52
N LYS A 88 2.24 -9.17 -8.25
CA LYS A 88 2.77 -8.33 -9.35
C LYS A 88 3.47 -7.07 -8.87
N GLY A 89 3.15 -6.63 -7.65
CA GLY A 89 3.81 -5.47 -7.05
C GLY A 89 3.39 -4.16 -7.69
N ASP A 90 2.15 -4.07 -8.20
CA ASP A 90 1.69 -2.95 -9.03
C ASP A 90 1.69 -1.58 -8.32
N HIS A 91 1.87 -1.54 -6.99
CA HIS A 91 2.10 -0.27 -6.27
C HIS A 91 3.54 0.27 -6.44
N SER A 92 4.51 -0.59 -6.77
CA SER A 92 5.94 -0.28 -6.69
C SER A 92 6.80 -0.81 -7.83
N ASN A 93 6.23 -1.47 -8.84
CA ASN A 93 6.97 -2.06 -9.96
C ASN A 93 7.26 -1.06 -11.11
N PHE A 94 7.11 0.24 -10.83
CA PHE A 94 7.35 1.33 -11.76
C PHE A 94 7.99 2.53 -11.05
N GLU A 95 8.67 3.36 -11.84
CA GLU A 95 9.17 4.67 -11.40
C GLU A 95 8.16 5.76 -11.75
N ILE A 96 8.02 6.77 -10.87
CA ILE A 96 7.14 7.91 -11.13
C ILE A 96 7.83 8.83 -12.13
N GLU A 97 7.26 8.92 -13.32
CA GLU A 97 7.75 9.78 -14.39
C GLU A 97 7.34 11.25 -14.12
N PRO A 98 8.29 12.18 -13.91
CA PRO A 98 7.99 13.56 -13.50
C PRO A 98 7.11 14.34 -14.49
N SER A 99 7.12 13.96 -15.77
CA SER A 99 6.30 14.61 -16.80
C SER A 99 4.79 14.41 -16.60
N PHE A 100 4.34 13.39 -15.86
CA PHE A 100 2.91 13.17 -15.58
C PHE A 100 2.60 12.71 -14.15
N GLY A 101 3.59 12.44 -13.32
CA GLY A 101 3.42 11.97 -11.95
C GLY A 101 4.20 12.77 -10.92
N VAL A 102 3.67 12.86 -9.70
CA VAL A 102 4.33 13.47 -8.54
C VAL A 102 4.04 12.67 -7.27
N GLU A 103 4.95 12.66 -6.30
CA GLU A 103 4.79 11.97 -5.02
C GLU A 103 4.36 12.94 -3.91
N ALA A 104 3.34 12.58 -3.14
CA ALA A 104 2.69 13.47 -2.18
C ALA A 104 3.57 13.82 -0.97
N SER A 105 4.31 12.86 -0.40
CA SER A 105 5.19 13.10 0.75
C SER A 105 6.42 13.95 0.38
N GLU A 106 6.88 13.89 -0.87
CA GLU A 106 7.90 14.79 -1.41
C GLU A 106 7.36 16.21 -1.63
N LEU A 107 6.14 16.36 -2.16
CA LEU A 107 5.52 17.67 -2.40
C LEU A 107 5.10 18.39 -1.13
N TYR A 108 4.74 17.64 -0.08
CA TYR A 108 4.18 18.13 1.17
C TYR A 108 4.90 17.52 2.39
N PRO A 109 6.21 17.80 2.58
CA PRO A 109 7.00 17.19 3.64
C PRO A 109 6.60 17.65 5.05
N ASP A 110 5.75 18.68 5.16
CA ASP A 110 5.16 19.16 6.41
C ASP A 110 4.00 18.30 6.92
N VAL A 111 3.40 17.46 6.06
CA VAL A 111 2.33 16.53 6.47
C VAL A 111 2.94 15.37 7.26
N LYS A 112 2.56 15.27 8.52
CA LYS A 112 2.94 14.16 9.39
C LYS A 112 1.96 13.00 9.19
N TYR A 113 2.27 12.12 8.25
CA TYR A 113 1.48 10.92 8.00
C TYR A 113 1.69 9.88 9.10
N THR A 114 0.67 9.05 9.31
CA THR A 114 0.70 7.91 10.22
C THR A 114 1.51 6.77 9.59
N THR A 115 2.52 6.29 10.30
CA THR A 115 3.30 5.13 9.84
C THR A 115 2.53 3.83 10.03
N VAL A 116 2.85 2.79 9.25
CA VAL A 116 2.30 1.43 9.49
C VAL A 116 2.62 0.94 10.90
N ASP A 117 3.83 1.23 11.40
CA ASP A 117 4.24 0.87 12.76
C ASP A 117 3.34 1.52 13.82
N GLU A 118 3.07 2.82 13.70
CA GLU A 118 2.16 3.55 14.59
C GLU A 118 0.72 3.04 14.46
N TYR A 119 0.23 2.84 13.23
CA TYR A 119 -1.14 2.38 12.98
C TYR A 119 -1.38 1.01 13.63
N LEU A 120 -0.43 0.08 13.53
CA LEU A 120 -0.58 -1.25 14.12
C LEU A 120 -0.63 -1.24 15.65
N ASN A 121 -0.16 -0.18 16.33
CA ASN A 121 -0.20 -0.10 17.80
C ASN A 121 -1.63 -0.07 18.37
N GLN A 122 -2.64 0.28 17.58
CA GLN A 122 -4.02 0.30 18.05
C GLN A 122 -4.64 -1.10 18.23
N PHE A 123 -3.99 -2.14 17.70
CA PHE A 123 -4.47 -3.52 17.71
C PHE A 123 -3.72 -4.42 18.72
N VAL A 124 -2.79 -3.86 19.49
CA VAL A 124 -1.97 -4.58 20.47
C VAL A 124 -2.22 -4.14 21.91
#